data_AF-A0AAN8B7W4-F1
#
_entry.id   AF-A0AAN8B7W4-F1
#
_cell.length_a   1.000
_cell.length_b   1.000
_cell.length_c   1.000
_cell.angle_alpha   90.00
_cell.angle_beta   90.00
_cell.angle_gamma   90.00
#
_symmetry.space_group_name_H-M   'P 1'
#
loop_
_entity.id
_entity.type
_entity.pdbx_description
1 polymer ?
#
loop_
_entity_poly.entity_id
_entity_poly.type
_entity_poly.pdbx_seq_one_letter_code
_entity_poly.pdbx_strand_id
1 'polypeptide(L)'
;MRANASHSSSLASRTQRPLSSGCTCDALWTEVSLLFFQVIFATDEWFAPAANLLKREQPVFVASAFTEFGKWMDGWETRRKRTPGHDWCIVALGVPGLIHGFDVDTSFFTGNHSPHVSIQAACLDTPPTFSLKGDRTGMAASDTQLTAVAKLHSEAWPELLKEAELQPGFSHCCNNYYSVSVTQRVTHLRLNMHPDGGISRLRVYGVGQRDWSDISPNQDVDLLALTNGGVCLGYSDAHFGHPRNMIGLGRGLNMADGWETARRLDRPKHLEEDEHGVLRVPGWEWAVFRLGHPGVIRSVELDTDHFKGNFPDSCSVEVCSLTAGEEAQSRSTGWHSGEWQILLPPKKLRADHHHVFHEASLCLRPPVSHVRLVIRPDGGVSRLRLIGRLAPTSPASTNPERPASKL
;
A
#
# COMPACT_ATOMS: atom_id res chain seq x y z
N MET A 1 -55.02 4.44 5.86
CA MET A 1 -53.78 5.25 5.95
C MET A 1 -52.97 4.79 7.14
N ARG A 2 -52.00 3.89 6.92
CA ARG A 2 -50.92 3.58 7.88
C ARG A 2 -49.66 3.41 7.03
N ALA A 3 -48.71 4.31 7.20
CA ALA A 3 -47.43 4.27 6.49
C ALA A 3 -46.35 3.79 7.45
N ASN A 4 -45.61 2.79 6.97
CA ASN A 4 -44.43 2.18 7.56
C ASN A 4 -43.26 3.19 7.62
N ALA A 5 -42.45 3.10 8.67
CA ALA A 5 -41.08 3.61 8.67
C ALA A 5 -40.15 2.45 9.01
N SER A 6 -39.56 1.86 7.96
CA SER A 6 -38.47 0.89 8.05
C SER A 6 -37.15 1.63 8.25
N HIS A 7 -36.42 1.32 9.32
CA HIS A 7 -35.02 1.72 9.50
C HIS A 7 -34.13 0.96 8.51
N SER A 8 -33.49 1.68 7.60
CA SER A 8 -32.34 1.18 6.85
C SER A 8 -31.05 1.68 7.53
N SER A 9 -30.26 0.72 8.01
CA SER A 9 -28.89 0.96 8.46
C SER A 9 -28.00 1.23 7.24
N SER A 10 -27.66 2.50 7.03
CA SER A 10 -26.66 2.94 6.07
C SER A 10 -25.26 2.53 6.56
N LEU A 11 -24.71 1.46 5.98
CA LEU A 11 -23.27 1.17 6.04
C LEU A 11 -22.55 2.25 5.23
N ALA A 12 -21.97 3.22 5.94
CA ALA A 12 -21.18 4.29 5.36
C ALA A 12 -19.81 3.74 4.92
N SER A 13 -19.68 3.38 3.64
CA SER A 13 -18.39 3.29 2.94
C SER A 13 -18.27 4.49 2.00
N ARG A 14 -17.69 5.60 2.48
CA ARG A 14 -17.27 6.73 1.62
C ARG A 14 -16.18 7.55 2.31
N THR A 15 -14.97 6.99 2.37
CA THR A 15 -13.74 7.79 2.36
C THR A 15 -13.39 8.04 0.89
N GLN A 16 -14.05 9.03 0.27
CA GLN A 16 -13.56 9.56 -1.01
C GLN A 16 -12.27 10.34 -0.68
N ARG A 17 -11.12 9.80 -1.13
CA ARG A 17 -9.92 10.61 -1.35
C ARG A 17 -10.36 11.85 -2.16
N PRO A 18 -9.77 13.04 -1.96
CA PRO A 18 -10.12 14.19 -2.77
C PRO A 18 -9.88 13.85 -4.24
N LEU A 19 -10.98 13.54 -4.93
CA LEU A 19 -11.06 13.49 -6.38
C LEU A 19 -10.77 14.92 -6.82
N SER A 20 -9.51 15.20 -7.14
CA SER A 20 -9.22 16.35 -7.99
C SER A 20 -9.91 16.03 -9.32
N SER A 21 -11.04 16.69 -9.56
CA SER A 21 -11.74 16.68 -10.83
C SER A 21 -10.73 16.87 -11.96
N GLY A 22 -10.47 15.82 -12.73
CA GLY A 22 -9.73 15.89 -13.99
C GLY A 22 -8.26 15.48 -14.00
N CYS A 23 -7.71 14.81 -12.97
CA CYS A 23 -6.34 14.29 -13.03
C CYS A 23 -6.30 12.76 -12.83
N THR A 24 -5.80 12.05 -13.85
CA THR A 24 -5.66 10.58 -13.94
C THR A 24 -4.58 10.00 -12.99
N CYS A 25 -4.25 10.69 -11.89
CA CYS A 25 -3.06 10.42 -11.07
C CYS A 25 -3.26 9.42 -9.91
N ASP A 26 -4.48 8.97 -9.61
CA ASP A 26 -4.74 8.03 -8.49
C ASP A 26 -3.96 6.70 -8.60
N ALA A 27 -3.61 6.28 -9.83
CA ALA A 27 -2.86 5.06 -10.12
C ALA A 27 -1.35 5.09 -9.79
N LEU A 28 -0.79 6.16 -9.21
CA LEU A 28 0.63 6.18 -8.78
C LEU A 28 0.82 5.96 -7.27
N TRP A 29 -0.23 6.13 -6.48
CA TRP A 29 -0.12 6.13 -5.03
C TRP A 29 -0.23 4.72 -4.48
N THR A 30 0.84 3.94 -4.58
CA THR A 30 0.95 2.68 -3.82
C THR A 30 1.20 3.02 -2.36
N GLU A 31 0.36 2.51 -1.47
CA GLU A 31 0.64 2.58 -0.03
C GLU A 31 1.77 1.60 0.25
N VAL A 32 2.98 2.13 0.47
CA VAL A 32 4.13 1.31 0.88
C VAL A 32 4.00 0.89 2.33
N SER A 33 2.99 1.40 3.03
CA SER A 33 2.68 1.20 4.46
C SER A 33 2.31 -0.24 4.86
N LEU A 34 2.63 -1.24 4.03
CA LEU A 34 2.15 -2.60 4.19
C LEU A 34 3.26 -3.52 4.75
N LEU A 35 3.11 -3.79 6.05
CA LEU A 35 3.81 -4.78 6.90
C LEU A 35 5.31 -4.51 7.13
N PHE A 36 5.71 -4.64 8.41
CA PHE A 36 7.03 -4.32 9.00
C PHE A 36 7.36 -2.84 9.27
N PHE A 37 6.38 -1.93 9.19
CA PHE A 37 6.57 -0.58 9.72
C PHE A 37 6.64 -0.65 11.25
N GLN A 38 7.63 0.00 11.83
CA GLN A 38 7.80 0.03 13.27
C GLN A 38 8.15 1.42 13.75
N VAL A 39 7.42 1.91 14.76
CA VAL A 39 7.90 3.05 15.54
C VAL A 39 9.04 2.55 16.42
N ILE A 40 10.25 3.03 16.15
CA ILE A 40 11.46 2.62 16.89
C ILE A 40 11.79 3.61 18.02
N PHE A 41 11.23 4.83 17.96
CA PHE A 41 11.40 5.86 18.99
C PHE A 41 10.21 6.82 18.97
N ALA A 42 9.82 7.33 20.14
CA ALA A 42 8.88 8.43 20.31
C ALA A 42 9.27 9.23 21.56
N THR A 43 9.19 10.56 21.51
CA THR A 43 9.55 11.42 22.65
C THR A 43 8.60 11.26 23.82
N ASP A 44 7.30 11.17 23.54
CA ASP A 44 6.22 11.11 24.52
C ASP A 44 5.06 10.29 23.95
N GLU A 45 4.44 9.45 24.77
CA GLU A 45 3.31 8.57 24.40
C GLU A 45 2.28 8.56 25.54
N TRP A 46 2.09 9.70 26.21
CA TRP A 46 1.34 9.75 27.45
C TRP A 46 -0.14 9.39 27.31
N PHE A 47 -0.84 9.99 26.35
CA PHE A 47 -2.29 9.77 26.20
C PHE A 47 -2.58 8.59 25.27
N ALA A 48 -1.79 8.43 24.21
CA ALA A 48 -1.93 7.31 23.30
C ALA A 48 -0.60 6.99 22.56
N PRO A 49 -0.28 5.71 22.31
CA PRO A 49 1.01 5.29 21.79
C PRO A 49 1.19 5.58 20.29
N ALA A 50 2.42 5.93 19.90
CA ALA A 50 2.82 6.23 18.54
C ALA A 50 2.65 5.05 17.57
N ALA A 51 2.67 3.81 18.09
CA ALA A 51 2.40 2.61 17.29
C ALA A 51 1.02 2.65 16.61
N ASN A 52 0.05 3.40 17.16
CA ASN A 52 -1.28 3.55 16.56
C ASN A 52 -1.25 4.27 15.20
N LEU A 53 -0.23 5.09 14.92
CA LEU A 53 -0.07 5.77 13.63
C LEU A 53 -0.06 4.78 12.46
N LEU A 54 0.42 3.56 12.70
CA LEU A 54 0.72 2.55 11.69
C LEU A 54 -0.41 1.52 11.51
N LYS A 55 -1.48 1.59 12.32
CA LYS A 55 -2.63 0.67 12.22
C LYS A 55 -3.28 0.75 10.84
N ARG A 56 -3.67 -0.38 10.27
CA ARG A 56 -4.31 -0.44 8.94
C ARG A 56 -5.75 0.07 8.98
N GLU A 57 -6.42 -0.21 10.08
CA GLU A 57 -7.80 0.16 10.32
C GLU A 57 -7.95 1.68 10.40
N GLN A 58 -9.12 2.15 9.97
CA GLN A 58 -9.54 3.53 10.18
C GLN A 58 -9.57 3.85 11.68
N PRO A 59 -9.21 5.07 12.10
CA PRO A 59 -9.33 5.48 13.49
C PRO A 59 -10.76 5.26 14.00
N VAL A 60 -10.89 4.93 15.29
CA VAL A 60 -12.19 4.82 15.96
C VAL A 60 -12.26 5.71 17.19
N PHE A 61 -13.44 6.26 17.45
CA PHE A 61 -13.72 7.04 18.66
C PHE A 61 -14.71 6.30 19.56
N VAL A 62 -14.30 6.02 20.79
CA VAL A 62 -15.14 5.38 21.80
C VAL A 62 -15.43 6.40 22.90
N ALA A 63 -16.62 7.00 22.88
CA ALA A 63 -16.98 8.14 23.74
C ALA A 63 -16.80 7.87 25.24
N SER A 64 -17.08 6.64 25.70
CA SER A 64 -16.96 6.23 27.11
C SER A 64 -15.57 5.73 27.52
N ALA A 65 -14.63 5.55 26.59
CA ALA A 65 -13.32 4.97 26.90
C ALA A 65 -12.36 6.03 27.46
N PHE A 66 -11.74 5.70 28.60
CA PHE A 66 -10.70 6.47 29.27
C PHE A 66 -9.63 5.49 29.77
N THR A 67 -8.38 5.94 29.79
CA THR A 67 -7.25 5.27 30.43
C THR A 67 -6.95 5.97 31.75
N GLU A 68 -6.04 5.43 32.57
CA GLU A 68 -5.55 6.16 33.76
C GLU A 68 -4.81 7.47 33.40
N PHE A 69 -4.40 7.63 32.14
CA PHE A 69 -3.67 8.78 31.64
C PHE A 69 -4.55 9.82 30.95
N GLY A 70 -5.83 9.53 30.68
CA GLY A 70 -6.76 10.49 30.09
C GLY A 70 -7.81 9.85 29.17
N LYS A 71 -8.28 10.61 28.18
CA LYS A 71 -9.20 10.11 27.16
C LYS A 71 -8.50 9.04 26.32
N TRP A 72 -9.14 7.89 26.09
CA TRP A 72 -8.59 6.92 25.15
C TRP A 72 -8.76 7.45 23.72
N MET A 73 -7.67 7.47 22.96
CA MET A 73 -7.62 7.92 21.58
C MET A 73 -6.98 6.86 20.69
N ASP A 74 -7.56 6.60 19.52
CA ASP A 74 -7.00 5.68 18.53
C ASP A 74 -6.00 6.39 17.61
N GLY A 75 -4.91 6.86 18.19
CA GLY A 75 -3.84 7.61 17.53
C GLY A 75 -2.60 7.71 18.40
N TRP A 76 -1.66 8.56 18.01
CA TRP A 76 -0.58 9.03 18.86
C TRP A 76 -1.01 10.35 19.51
N GLU A 77 -0.88 10.47 20.83
CA GLU A 77 -1.16 11.73 21.53
C GLU A 77 -0.17 11.94 22.68
N THR A 78 0.48 13.11 22.68
CA THR A 78 1.51 13.49 23.65
C THR A 78 0.99 14.41 24.74
N ARG A 79 1.72 14.52 25.86
CA ARG A 79 1.45 15.55 26.87
C ARG A 79 1.54 16.94 26.26
N ARG A 80 0.65 17.82 26.72
CA ARG A 80 0.77 19.27 26.47
C ARG A 80 2.17 19.76 26.84
N LYS A 81 2.89 20.27 25.86
CA LYS A 81 4.26 20.71 26.05
C LYS A 81 4.27 22.06 26.74
N ARG A 82 5.09 22.17 27.79
CA ARG A 82 5.31 23.41 28.57
C ARG A 82 6.80 23.76 28.62
N THR A 83 7.57 23.19 27.71
CA THR A 83 9.02 23.33 27.60
C THR A 83 9.36 23.60 26.13
N PRO A 84 10.52 24.21 25.84
CA PRO A 84 10.96 24.40 24.45
C PRO A 84 11.05 23.10 23.65
N GLY A 85 10.92 23.23 22.33
CA GLY A 85 11.01 22.13 21.36
C GLY A 85 9.65 21.56 20.97
N HIS A 86 9.67 20.36 20.39
CA HIS A 86 8.50 19.71 19.83
C HIS A 86 8.56 18.19 20.02
N ASP A 87 7.44 17.48 19.87
CA ASP A 87 7.40 16.02 19.96
C ASP A 87 7.63 15.35 18.61
N TRP A 88 8.28 14.19 18.62
CA TRP A 88 8.62 13.50 17.40
C TRP A 88 8.78 11.98 17.62
N CYS A 89 8.63 11.23 16.52
CA CYS A 89 8.87 9.79 16.51
C CYS A 89 9.69 9.40 15.28
N ILE A 90 10.37 8.25 15.35
CA ILE A 90 11.03 7.64 14.20
C ILE A 90 10.29 6.38 13.81
N VAL A 91 9.95 6.30 12.52
CA VAL A 91 9.32 5.16 11.88
C VAL A 91 10.32 4.49 10.96
N ALA A 92 10.64 3.22 11.21
CA ALA A 92 11.33 2.36 10.25
C ALA A 92 10.32 1.85 9.22
N LEU A 93 10.63 2.00 7.93
CA LEU A 93 9.79 1.52 6.84
C LEU A 93 9.96 0.01 6.69
N GLY A 94 8.84 -0.71 6.57
CA GLY A 94 8.86 -2.16 6.36
C GLY A 94 9.38 -2.56 4.97
N VAL A 95 9.22 -1.67 3.99
CA VAL A 95 9.78 -1.79 2.65
C VAL A 95 10.50 -0.47 2.34
N PRO A 96 11.83 -0.47 2.28
CA PRO A 96 12.56 0.70 1.81
C PRO A 96 12.19 1.05 0.37
N GLY A 97 12.09 2.34 0.06
CA GLY A 97 11.59 2.73 -1.24
C GLY A 97 11.61 4.23 -1.50
N LEU A 98 11.12 4.59 -2.68
CA LEU A 98 10.90 5.97 -3.07
C LEU A 98 9.60 6.46 -2.46
N ILE A 99 9.60 7.66 -1.88
CA ILE A 99 8.41 8.27 -1.29
C ILE A 99 7.83 9.29 -2.26
N HIS A 100 6.52 9.19 -2.49
CA HIS A 100 5.77 10.11 -3.33
C HIS A 100 4.90 11.05 -2.50
N GLY A 101 4.56 10.70 -1.26
CA GLY A 101 3.72 11.56 -0.43
C GLY A 101 3.22 10.91 0.85
N PHE A 102 2.42 11.69 1.56
CA PHE A 102 1.93 11.37 2.89
C PHE A 102 0.44 11.71 3.01
N ASP A 103 -0.24 10.98 3.88
CA ASP A 103 -1.50 11.42 4.50
C ASP A 103 -1.30 11.42 6.01
N VAL A 104 -1.49 12.58 6.62
CA VAL A 104 -1.43 12.78 8.06
C VAL A 104 -2.86 12.97 8.56
N ASP A 105 -3.45 11.89 9.05
CA ASP A 105 -4.84 11.86 9.48
C ASP A 105 -4.94 12.30 10.95
N THR A 106 -5.74 13.33 11.21
CA THR A 106 -6.01 13.88 12.56
C THR A 106 -7.35 13.44 13.12
N SER A 107 -8.04 12.46 12.52
CA SER A 107 -9.40 12.01 12.89
C SER A 107 -9.64 11.95 14.40
N PHE A 108 -10.69 12.61 14.87
CA PHE A 108 -11.10 12.71 16.27
C PHE A 108 -10.25 13.61 17.18
N PHE A 109 -9.11 14.14 16.72
CA PHE A 109 -8.38 15.20 17.39
C PHE A 109 -8.92 16.58 16.96
N THR A 110 -10.11 16.95 17.45
CA THR A 110 -10.84 18.13 16.96
C THR A 110 -10.40 19.46 17.57
N GLY A 111 -9.69 19.42 18.71
CA GLY A 111 -9.13 20.61 19.37
C GLY A 111 -7.75 20.38 19.99
N ASN A 112 -7.22 19.17 19.86
CA ASN A 112 -5.95 18.71 20.40
C ASN A 112 -5.10 17.99 19.33
N HIS A 113 -5.35 18.24 18.05
CA HIS A 113 -4.45 17.77 16.98
C HIS A 113 -3.13 18.54 17.07
N SER A 114 -2.07 17.96 16.51
CA SER A 114 -0.84 18.72 16.29
C SER A 114 -1.12 19.90 15.34
N PRO A 115 -0.82 21.15 15.70
CA PRO A 115 -1.07 22.30 14.82
C PRO A 115 -0.29 22.24 13.50
N HIS A 116 0.98 21.83 13.56
CA HIS A 116 1.82 21.66 12.37
C HIS A 116 2.54 20.32 12.39
N VAL A 117 3.00 19.90 11.22
CA VAL A 117 3.79 18.68 11.01
C VAL A 117 4.98 18.97 10.11
N SER A 118 6.11 18.30 10.34
CA SER A 118 7.17 18.16 9.34
C SER A 118 7.68 16.72 9.31
N ILE A 119 8.22 16.28 8.16
CA ILE A 119 8.72 14.91 8.00
C ILE A 119 10.11 14.95 7.41
N GLN A 120 11.07 14.38 8.13
CA GLN A 120 12.43 14.14 7.65
C GLN A 120 12.63 12.66 7.31
N ALA A 121 13.66 12.35 6.53
CA ALA A 121 13.94 10.98 6.12
C ALA A 121 15.42 10.64 6.07
N ALA A 122 15.73 9.35 6.19
CA ALA A 122 17.06 8.80 6.00
C ALA A 122 17.06 7.46 5.27
N CYS A 123 18.16 7.20 4.55
CA CYS A 123 18.58 5.85 4.17
C CYS A 123 19.69 5.41 5.12
N LEU A 124 19.38 4.50 6.04
CA LEU A 124 20.34 3.96 6.98
C LEU A 124 20.83 2.60 6.48
N ASP A 125 22.15 2.44 6.35
CA ASP A 125 22.76 1.17 5.93
C ASP A 125 22.61 0.09 7.00
N THR A 126 22.69 0.48 8.27
CA THR A 126 22.50 -0.42 9.41
C THR A 126 21.26 0.03 10.18
N PRO A 127 20.24 -0.84 10.32
CA PRO A 127 19.06 -0.49 11.10
C PRO A 127 19.44 -0.32 12.58
N PRO A 128 18.90 0.69 13.27
CA PRO A 128 19.10 0.86 14.70
C PRO A 128 18.56 -0.35 15.48
N THR A 129 19.23 -0.70 16.57
CA THR A 129 18.93 -1.90 17.36
C THR A 129 17.92 -1.68 18.49
N PHE A 130 17.54 -0.44 18.77
CA PHE A 130 16.51 -0.15 19.77
C PHE A 130 15.12 -0.27 19.17
N SER A 131 14.21 -0.89 19.93
CA SER A 131 12.80 -1.05 19.57
C SER A 131 11.92 -0.69 20.76
N LEU A 132 10.78 -0.06 20.46
CA LEU A 132 9.71 0.12 21.44
C LEU A 132 8.94 -1.20 21.54
N LYS A 133 8.72 -1.69 22.76
CA LYS A 133 7.97 -2.93 23.02
C LYS A 133 6.79 -2.65 23.94
N GLY A 134 5.69 -3.35 23.69
CA GLY A 134 4.46 -3.29 24.49
C GLY A 134 3.65 -2.03 24.27
N ASP A 135 2.58 -1.91 25.05
CA ASP A 135 1.82 -0.67 25.17
C ASP A 135 2.65 0.34 25.98
N ARG A 136 2.80 1.55 25.42
CA ARG A 136 3.60 2.64 25.98
C ARG A 136 2.75 3.82 26.43
N THR A 137 1.43 3.65 26.50
CA THR A 137 0.54 4.65 27.09
C THR A 137 1.07 5.07 28.47
N GLY A 138 1.15 6.37 28.71
CA GLY A 138 1.68 6.96 29.94
C GLY A 138 3.20 7.09 30.01
N MET A 139 3.93 6.68 28.96
CA MET A 139 5.39 6.72 28.95
C MET A 139 5.94 7.92 28.19
N ALA A 140 7.19 8.28 28.50
CA ALA A 140 8.03 9.13 27.68
C ALA A 140 9.38 8.46 27.43
N ALA A 141 10.16 8.99 26.49
CA ALA A 141 11.52 8.53 26.27
C ALA A 141 12.37 8.73 27.54
N SER A 142 13.03 7.66 27.97
CA SER A 142 14.03 7.73 29.05
C SER A 142 15.33 8.37 28.55
N ASP A 143 16.18 8.85 29.46
CA ASP A 143 17.50 9.40 29.13
C ASP A 143 18.37 8.43 28.33
N THR A 144 18.24 7.13 28.60
CA THR A 144 18.95 6.08 27.86
C THR A 144 18.49 5.99 26.41
N GLN A 145 17.18 6.10 26.17
CA GLN A 145 16.59 6.12 24.83
C GLN A 145 16.94 7.41 24.08
N LEU A 146 16.90 8.56 24.76
CA LEU A 146 17.31 9.85 24.20
C LEU A 146 18.80 9.83 23.79
N THR A 147 19.67 9.30 24.64
CA THR A 147 21.10 9.14 24.34
C THR A 147 21.33 8.17 23.17
N ALA A 148 20.55 7.10 23.08
CA ALA A 148 20.67 6.13 21.99
C ALA A 148 20.22 6.72 20.65
N VAL A 149 19.07 7.40 20.61
CA VAL A 149 18.53 7.99 19.37
C VAL A 149 19.35 9.17 18.88
N ALA A 150 19.99 9.94 19.77
CA ALA A 150 20.86 11.05 19.41
C ALA A 150 22.03 10.62 18.49
N LYS A 151 22.48 9.35 18.58
CA LYS A 151 23.51 8.79 17.70
C LYS A 151 23.08 8.70 16.22
N LEU A 152 21.78 8.76 15.95
CA LEU A 152 21.25 8.75 14.58
C LEU A 152 21.32 10.13 13.91
N HIS A 153 21.58 11.20 14.67
CA HIS A 153 21.57 12.58 14.18
C HIS A 153 20.30 12.90 13.36
N SER A 154 19.15 12.39 13.83
CA SER A 154 17.88 12.46 13.11
C SER A 154 17.34 13.88 12.93
N GLU A 155 17.79 14.81 13.77
CA GLU A 155 17.56 16.24 13.66
C GLU A 155 18.14 16.84 12.37
N ALA A 156 19.21 16.24 11.82
CA ALA A 156 19.91 16.73 10.63
C ALA A 156 19.49 15.99 9.35
N TRP A 157 18.53 15.06 9.43
CA TRP A 157 18.00 14.36 8.26
C TRP A 157 17.30 15.33 7.30
N PRO A 158 17.41 15.18 5.97
CA PRO A 158 16.72 16.05 5.03
C PRO A 158 15.20 16.00 5.19
N GLU A 159 14.56 17.16 5.08
CA GLU A 159 13.10 17.29 5.10
C GLU A 159 12.50 16.82 3.76
N LEU A 160 11.60 15.83 3.82
CA LEU A 160 10.74 15.49 2.70
C LEU A 160 9.49 16.37 2.67
N LEU A 161 8.97 16.70 3.85
CA LEU A 161 7.89 17.64 4.07
C LEU A 161 8.37 18.71 5.05
N LYS A 162 8.51 19.94 4.55
CA LYS A 162 8.71 21.12 5.39
C LYS A 162 7.49 21.32 6.28
N GLU A 163 7.67 22.10 7.34
CA GLU A 163 6.59 22.45 8.26
C GLU A 163 5.32 22.90 7.52
N ALA A 164 4.21 22.22 7.81
CA ALA A 164 2.92 22.45 7.21
C ALA A 164 1.82 22.41 8.28
N GLU A 165 0.82 23.27 8.14
CA GLU A 165 -0.36 23.29 9.02
C GLU A 165 -1.21 22.04 8.81
N LEU A 166 -1.73 21.49 9.91
CA LEU A 166 -2.68 20.38 9.91
C LEU A 166 -4.09 20.88 10.17
N GLN A 167 -5.06 20.29 9.47
CA GLN A 167 -6.47 20.52 9.74
C GLN A 167 -6.96 19.73 10.98
N PRO A 168 -7.99 20.23 11.68
CA PRO A 168 -8.58 19.53 12.81
C PRO A 168 -9.26 18.21 12.43
N GLY A 169 -9.38 17.31 13.40
CA GLY A 169 -9.88 15.95 13.24
C GLY A 169 -11.36 15.75 12.94
N PHE A 170 -12.01 16.66 12.22
CA PHE A 170 -13.40 16.46 11.76
C PHE A 170 -13.44 15.60 10.50
N SER A 171 -14.48 14.79 10.34
CA SER A 171 -14.58 13.80 9.24
C SER A 171 -14.42 14.38 7.83
N HIS A 172 -14.69 15.67 7.63
CA HIS A 172 -14.60 16.35 6.33
C HIS A 172 -13.23 16.97 6.04
N CYS A 173 -12.33 17.07 7.02
CA CYS A 173 -11.01 17.72 6.86
C CYS A 173 -9.85 17.01 7.58
N CYS A 174 -10.10 15.89 8.27
CA CYS A 174 -9.10 15.16 9.04
C CYS A 174 -7.91 14.61 8.23
N ASN A 175 -8.07 14.37 6.93
CA ASN A 175 -6.99 13.83 6.09
C ASN A 175 -6.18 14.97 5.47
N ASN A 176 -4.87 14.99 5.72
CA ASN A 176 -3.96 16.02 5.24
C ASN A 176 -2.96 15.40 4.26
N TYR A 177 -3.22 15.59 2.95
CA TYR A 177 -2.45 14.99 1.88
C TYR A 177 -1.31 15.90 1.41
N TYR A 178 -0.10 15.34 1.32
CA TYR A 178 1.09 16.05 0.86
C TYR A 178 1.83 15.23 -0.20
N SER A 179 2.07 15.83 -1.37
CA SER A 179 2.90 15.24 -2.42
C SER A 179 4.35 15.67 -2.25
N VAL A 180 5.28 14.73 -2.40
CA VAL A 180 6.73 14.97 -2.36
C VAL A 180 7.39 14.33 -3.57
N SER A 181 8.50 14.91 -4.02
CA SER A 181 9.29 14.38 -5.13
C SER A 181 10.69 14.06 -4.63
N VAL A 182 10.90 12.78 -4.30
CA VAL A 182 12.18 12.28 -3.78
C VAL A 182 12.69 11.22 -4.74
N THR A 183 13.94 11.37 -5.18
CA THR A 183 14.59 10.44 -6.11
C THR A 183 15.42 9.37 -5.41
N GLN A 184 15.59 9.50 -4.11
CA GLN A 184 16.44 8.63 -3.31
C GLN A 184 15.63 7.64 -2.47
N ARG A 185 16.24 6.48 -2.24
CA ARG A 185 15.68 5.42 -1.40
C ARG A 185 15.59 5.89 0.06
N VAL A 186 14.45 5.65 0.68
CA VAL A 186 14.20 5.94 2.10
C VAL A 186 14.02 4.65 2.87
N THR A 187 14.52 4.63 4.12
CA THR A 187 14.38 3.51 5.06
C THR A 187 13.72 3.91 6.37
N HIS A 188 13.88 5.17 6.77
CA HIS A 188 13.39 5.71 8.04
C HIS A 188 12.80 7.09 7.83
N LEU A 189 11.76 7.39 8.59
CA LEU A 189 11.13 8.71 8.66
C LEU A 189 11.20 9.23 10.09
N ARG A 190 11.38 10.53 10.25
CA ARG A 190 11.17 11.26 11.50
C ARG A 190 9.93 12.14 11.32
N LEU A 191 8.86 11.81 12.02
CA LEU A 191 7.63 12.60 12.08
C LEU A 191 7.74 13.59 13.23
N ASN A 192 7.56 14.88 12.96
CA ASN A 192 7.61 15.95 13.94
C ASN A 192 6.23 16.56 14.14
N MET A 193 5.76 16.66 15.39
CA MET A 193 4.54 17.37 15.80
C MET A 193 4.91 18.67 16.50
N HIS A 194 4.47 19.80 15.96
CA HIS A 194 4.87 21.12 16.46
C HIS A 194 3.73 21.86 17.17
N PRO A 195 3.83 22.13 18.49
CA PRO A 195 4.81 21.58 19.45
C PRO A 195 4.45 20.20 20.00
N ASP A 196 3.16 19.86 20.03
CA ASP A 196 2.57 18.65 20.61
C ASP A 196 1.12 18.50 20.10
N GLY A 197 0.41 17.46 20.52
CA GLY A 197 -0.99 17.23 20.18
C GLY A 197 -1.28 15.77 19.89
N GLY A 198 -2.09 15.51 18.86
CA GLY A 198 -2.36 14.16 18.39
C GLY A 198 -2.50 14.02 16.87
N ILE A 199 -2.15 12.82 16.39
CA ILE A 199 -2.26 12.36 15.00
C ILE A 199 -2.78 10.92 15.04
N SER A 200 -3.82 10.62 14.26
CA SER A 200 -4.49 9.32 14.26
C SER A 200 -3.78 8.29 13.40
N ARG A 201 -3.43 8.64 12.16
CA ARG A 201 -2.67 7.77 11.24
C ARG A 201 -1.62 8.55 10.48
N LEU A 202 -0.54 7.85 10.15
CA LEU A 202 0.40 8.26 9.13
C LEU A 202 0.33 7.25 8.00
N ARG A 203 -0.08 7.68 6.79
CA ARG A 203 0.09 6.88 5.57
C ARG A 203 1.26 7.42 4.78
N VAL A 204 2.10 6.50 4.34
CA VAL A 204 3.25 6.79 3.48
C VAL A 204 3.02 6.12 2.14
N TYR A 205 3.02 6.94 1.09
CA TYR A 205 2.83 6.51 -0.29
C TYR A 205 4.14 6.56 -1.06
N GLY A 206 4.37 5.58 -1.91
CA GLY A 206 5.66 5.38 -2.56
C GLY A 206 5.74 4.09 -3.37
N VAL A 207 6.96 3.70 -3.75
CA VAL A 207 7.24 2.43 -4.42
C VAL A 207 8.44 1.76 -3.76
N GLY A 208 8.31 0.47 -3.44
CA GLY A 208 9.41 -0.31 -2.87
C GLY A 208 10.61 -0.36 -3.82
N GLN A 209 11.82 -0.16 -3.28
CA GLN A 209 13.06 -0.22 -4.04
C GLN A 209 13.95 -1.33 -3.49
N ARG A 210 13.79 -2.51 -4.09
CA ARG A 210 14.64 -3.67 -3.82
C ARG A 210 16.03 -3.47 -4.43
N ASP A 211 17.05 -3.89 -3.69
CA ASP A 211 18.36 -4.11 -4.28
C ASP A 211 18.36 -5.46 -5.02
N TRP A 212 18.47 -5.39 -6.35
CA TRP A 212 18.46 -6.55 -7.23
C TRP A 212 19.84 -7.19 -7.38
N SER A 213 20.92 -6.53 -6.93
CA SER A 213 22.29 -7.04 -7.06
C SER A 213 22.54 -8.30 -6.21
N ASP A 214 21.77 -8.46 -5.13
CA ASP A 214 21.83 -9.63 -4.23
C ASP A 214 21.04 -10.85 -4.74
N ILE A 215 20.30 -10.71 -5.86
CA ILE A 215 19.50 -11.80 -6.42
C ILE A 215 20.32 -12.57 -7.45
N SER A 216 20.49 -13.87 -7.24
CA SER A 216 21.15 -14.73 -8.22
C SER A 216 20.34 -14.78 -9.53
N PRO A 217 20.99 -14.79 -10.72
CA PRO A 217 20.28 -14.92 -12.00
C PRO A 217 19.41 -16.19 -12.12
N ASN A 218 19.69 -17.22 -11.31
CA ASN A 218 18.95 -18.48 -11.29
C ASN A 218 17.91 -18.56 -10.17
N GLN A 219 17.82 -17.53 -9.32
CA GLN A 219 16.88 -17.51 -8.21
C GLN A 219 15.49 -17.11 -8.72
N ASP A 220 14.51 -17.93 -8.38
CA ASP A 220 13.11 -17.62 -8.62
C ASP A 220 12.63 -16.64 -7.53
N VAL A 221 12.06 -15.52 -7.96
CA VAL A 221 11.57 -14.43 -7.10
C VAL A 221 10.22 -13.95 -7.60
N ASP A 222 9.37 -13.46 -6.69
CA ASP A 222 8.11 -12.81 -7.10
C ASP A 222 8.41 -11.43 -7.70
N LEU A 223 8.40 -11.33 -9.02
CA LEU A 223 8.70 -10.09 -9.75
C LEU A 223 7.59 -9.04 -9.59
N LEU A 224 6.40 -9.45 -9.15
CA LEU A 224 5.24 -8.59 -8.99
C LEU A 224 5.04 -8.09 -7.55
N ALA A 225 5.69 -8.69 -6.56
CA ALA A 225 5.54 -8.32 -5.15
C ALA A 225 5.73 -6.81 -4.93
N LEU A 226 4.86 -6.21 -4.12
CA LEU A 226 4.98 -4.81 -3.70
C LEU A 226 6.34 -4.54 -3.04
N THR A 227 6.84 -5.49 -2.24
CA THR A 227 8.16 -5.39 -1.60
C THR A 227 9.32 -5.39 -2.58
N ASN A 228 9.09 -5.89 -3.78
CA ASN A 228 10.07 -5.91 -4.85
C ASN A 228 9.89 -4.74 -5.81
N GLY A 229 8.93 -3.84 -5.57
CA GLY A 229 8.68 -2.66 -6.39
C GLY A 229 7.58 -2.83 -7.43
N GLY A 230 6.76 -3.89 -7.33
CA GLY A 230 5.57 -4.03 -8.15
C GLY A 230 4.54 -2.93 -7.84
N VAL A 231 3.85 -2.47 -8.88
CA VAL A 231 2.91 -1.33 -8.78
C VAL A 231 1.63 -1.65 -9.54
N CYS A 232 0.48 -1.38 -8.93
CA CYS A 232 -0.81 -1.37 -9.61
C CYS A 232 -0.98 -0.06 -10.40
N LEU A 233 -1.11 -0.14 -11.72
CA LEU A 233 -1.16 1.02 -12.61
C LEU A 233 -2.54 1.35 -13.17
N GLY A 234 -3.51 0.43 -13.05
CA GLY A 234 -4.86 0.65 -13.53
C GLY A 234 -5.74 -0.56 -13.28
N TYR A 235 -7.06 -0.35 -13.30
CA TYR A 235 -8.05 -1.39 -13.10
C TYR A 235 -9.40 -0.96 -13.67
N SER A 236 -10.29 -1.93 -13.90
CA SER A 236 -11.65 -1.67 -14.39
C SER A 236 -12.62 -1.25 -13.29
N ASP A 237 -12.61 -1.96 -12.16
CA ASP A 237 -13.49 -1.74 -11.02
C ASP A 237 -12.78 -2.09 -9.70
N ALA A 238 -13.20 -1.47 -8.60
CA ALA A 238 -12.71 -1.74 -7.26
C ALA A 238 -13.82 -1.52 -6.24
N HIS A 239 -14.89 -2.30 -6.35
CA HIS A 239 -16.07 -2.20 -5.48
C HIS A 239 -15.73 -2.42 -4.00
N PHE A 240 -14.96 -3.47 -3.69
CA PHE A 240 -14.37 -3.68 -2.37
C PHE A 240 -12.88 -4.01 -2.47
N GLY A 241 -12.10 -3.51 -1.51
CA GLY A 241 -10.64 -3.60 -1.60
C GLY A 241 -10.08 -2.85 -2.81
N HIS A 242 -8.79 -3.01 -3.08
CA HIS A 242 -8.12 -2.35 -4.21
C HIS A 242 -7.12 -3.32 -4.84
N PRO A 243 -6.93 -3.36 -6.18
CA PRO A 243 -6.05 -4.32 -6.84
C PRO A 243 -4.61 -4.36 -6.33
N ARG A 244 -4.08 -3.21 -5.86
CA ARG A 244 -2.81 -3.12 -5.10
C ARG A 244 -2.67 -4.16 -3.97
N ASN A 245 -3.77 -4.59 -3.35
CA ASN A 245 -3.75 -5.55 -2.25
C ASN A 245 -3.31 -6.94 -2.72
N MET A 246 -3.58 -7.28 -3.99
CA MET A 246 -3.19 -8.57 -4.56
C MET A 246 -1.67 -8.78 -4.57
N ILE A 247 -0.90 -7.70 -4.66
CA ILE A 247 0.56 -7.72 -4.67
C ILE A 247 1.17 -7.47 -3.27
N GLY A 248 0.33 -7.34 -2.25
CA GLY A 248 0.73 -7.15 -0.86
C GLY A 248 1.38 -8.40 -0.26
N LEU A 249 2.03 -8.24 0.89
CA LEU A 249 2.76 -9.31 1.59
C LEU A 249 1.86 -10.46 2.06
N GLY A 250 2.43 -11.66 2.14
CA GLY A 250 1.79 -12.86 2.67
C GLY A 250 0.50 -13.26 1.96
N ARG A 251 -0.38 -13.99 2.66
CA ARG A 251 -1.77 -14.25 2.24
C ARG A 251 -2.71 -13.16 2.77
N GLY A 252 -3.88 -13.03 2.16
CA GLY A 252 -4.92 -12.12 2.63
C GLY A 252 -5.38 -12.46 4.04
N LEU A 253 -5.57 -11.43 4.89
CA LEU A 253 -6.14 -11.64 6.24
C LEU A 253 -7.65 -11.97 6.20
N ASN A 254 -8.35 -11.40 5.21
CA ASN A 254 -9.78 -11.57 4.93
C ASN A 254 -10.08 -10.97 3.53
N MET A 255 -11.35 -10.94 3.13
CA MET A 255 -11.76 -10.38 1.82
C MET A 255 -11.40 -8.90 1.62
N ALA A 256 -11.43 -8.08 2.67
CA ALA A 256 -11.11 -6.65 2.57
C ALA A 256 -9.62 -6.40 2.27
N ASP A 257 -8.77 -7.40 2.54
CA ASP A 257 -7.34 -7.41 2.20
C ASP A 257 -7.09 -7.96 0.78
N GLY A 258 -8.12 -8.14 -0.05
CA GLY A 258 -8.02 -8.53 -1.46
C GLY A 258 -8.48 -7.43 -2.42
N TRP A 259 -8.86 -7.84 -3.62
CA TRP A 259 -9.55 -7.02 -4.63
C TRP A 259 -10.85 -7.71 -5.01
N GLU A 260 -11.97 -6.98 -4.98
CA GLU A 260 -13.28 -7.47 -5.38
C GLU A 260 -13.99 -6.45 -6.26
N THR A 261 -14.57 -6.94 -7.35
CA THR A 261 -15.35 -6.12 -8.27
C THR A 261 -16.85 -6.25 -8.05
N ALA A 262 -17.59 -5.25 -8.52
CA ALA A 262 -19.04 -5.28 -8.53
C ALA A 262 -19.54 -6.40 -9.44
N ARG A 263 -20.65 -7.03 -9.04
CA ARG A 263 -21.34 -8.00 -9.90
C ARG A 263 -21.76 -7.32 -11.20
N ARG A 264 -21.39 -7.92 -12.32
CA ARG A 264 -21.80 -7.42 -13.62
C ARG A 264 -23.30 -7.64 -13.85
N LEU A 265 -23.93 -6.60 -14.39
CA LEU A 265 -25.38 -6.59 -14.66
C LEU A 265 -25.73 -7.13 -16.06
N ASP A 266 -24.73 -7.27 -16.94
CA ASP A 266 -24.88 -7.81 -18.30
C ASP A 266 -24.78 -9.36 -18.36
N ARG A 267 -24.78 -10.02 -17.21
CA ARG A 267 -24.78 -11.50 -17.12
C ARG A 267 -26.02 -12.11 -17.80
N PRO A 268 -25.87 -13.23 -18.52
CA PRO A 268 -27.01 -13.87 -19.19
C PRO A 268 -27.96 -14.50 -18.17
N LYS A 269 -29.23 -14.67 -18.57
CA LYS A 269 -30.25 -15.33 -17.74
C LYS A 269 -29.96 -16.82 -17.50
N HIS A 270 -29.32 -17.45 -18.48
CA HIS A 270 -28.93 -18.85 -18.46
C HIS A 270 -27.43 -18.90 -18.69
N LEU A 271 -26.74 -19.62 -17.81
CA LEU A 271 -25.30 -19.80 -17.87
C LEU A 271 -24.99 -21.07 -18.67
N GLU A 272 -24.01 -20.97 -19.56
CA GLU A 272 -23.48 -22.08 -20.34
C GLU A 272 -22.00 -22.21 -20.05
N GLU A 273 -21.50 -23.44 -20.04
CA GLU A 273 -20.07 -23.74 -19.87
C GLU A 273 -19.45 -24.14 -21.20
N ASP A 274 -18.14 -23.94 -21.34
CA ASP A 274 -17.36 -24.59 -22.38
C ASP A 274 -16.95 -26.02 -21.99
N GLU A 275 -16.19 -26.68 -22.88
CA GLU A 275 -15.71 -28.06 -22.68
C GLU A 275 -14.74 -28.22 -21.50
N HIS A 276 -14.27 -27.11 -20.92
CA HIS A 276 -13.39 -27.07 -19.76
C HIS A 276 -14.12 -26.60 -18.49
N GLY A 277 -15.45 -26.45 -18.55
CA GLY A 277 -16.28 -26.01 -17.44
C GLY A 277 -16.22 -24.51 -17.17
N VAL A 278 -15.60 -23.71 -18.06
CA VAL A 278 -15.53 -22.25 -17.90
C VAL A 278 -16.82 -21.61 -18.42
N LEU A 279 -17.36 -20.64 -17.68
CA LEU A 279 -18.59 -19.97 -18.04
C LEU A 279 -18.41 -19.09 -19.29
N ARG A 280 -19.33 -19.25 -20.25
CA ARG A 280 -19.49 -18.40 -21.43
C ARG A 280 -20.30 -17.16 -21.08
N VAL A 281 -19.62 -16.17 -20.50
CA VAL A 281 -20.23 -14.90 -20.05
C VAL A 281 -19.66 -13.71 -20.83
N PRO A 282 -20.47 -12.68 -21.11
CA PRO A 282 -19.96 -11.44 -21.64
C PRO A 282 -19.17 -10.69 -20.56
N GLY A 283 -18.22 -9.89 -20.99
CA GLY A 283 -17.50 -9.00 -20.09
C GLY A 283 -16.38 -9.66 -19.29
N TRP A 284 -15.63 -8.80 -18.62
CA TRP A 284 -14.43 -9.14 -17.85
C TRP A 284 -14.03 -7.93 -17.03
N GLU A 285 -13.40 -8.20 -15.89
CA GLU A 285 -12.75 -7.20 -15.07
C GLU A 285 -11.23 -7.40 -15.13
N TRP A 286 -10.46 -6.33 -14.94
CA TRP A 286 -9.02 -6.37 -15.11
C TRP A 286 -8.28 -5.46 -14.15
N ALA A 287 -7.02 -5.83 -13.89
CA ALA A 287 -6.06 -5.00 -13.18
C ALA A 287 -4.69 -5.12 -13.85
N VAL A 288 -4.04 -3.98 -14.09
CA VAL A 288 -2.72 -3.86 -14.71
C VAL A 288 -1.68 -3.51 -13.67
N PHE A 289 -0.53 -4.18 -13.77
CA PHE A 289 0.61 -3.97 -12.89
C PHE A 289 1.92 -3.86 -13.68
N ARG A 290 2.84 -3.07 -13.14
CA ARG A 290 4.25 -3.11 -13.51
C ARG A 290 5.03 -3.98 -12.54
N LEU A 291 5.93 -4.80 -13.07
CA LEU A 291 6.84 -5.61 -12.27
C LEU A 291 7.91 -4.72 -11.60
N GLY A 292 8.38 -5.16 -10.44
CA GLY A 292 9.50 -4.52 -9.76
C GLY A 292 10.81 -4.61 -10.55
N HIS A 293 10.94 -5.65 -11.38
CA HIS A 293 12.02 -5.82 -12.35
C HIS A 293 11.51 -6.62 -13.56
N PRO A 294 11.89 -6.25 -14.81
CA PRO A 294 11.58 -7.06 -15.97
C PRO A 294 12.17 -8.47 -15.86
N GLY A 295 11.44 -9.49 -16.28
CA GLY A 295 11.92 -10.86 -16.12
C GLY A 295 11.10 -11.91 -16.85
N VAL A 296 11.62 -13.14 -16.83
CA VAL A 296 10.96 -14.30 -17.42
C VAL A 296 10.11 -14.96 -16.36
N ILE A 297 8.79 -15.00 -16.59
CA ILE A 297 7.85 -15.63 -15.66
C ILE A 297 7.94 -17.16 -15.79
N ARG A 298 8.05 -17.84 -14.64
CA ARG A 298 8.19 -19.31 -14.51
C ARG A 298 6.95 -19.95 -13.91
N SER A 299 6.25 -19.24 -13.03
CA SER A 299 4.91 -19.61 -12.57
C SER A 299 4.06 -18.40 -12.24
N VAL A 300 2.75 -18.59 -12.39
CA VAL A 300 1.72 -17.65 -11.96
C VAL A 300 1.01 -18.28 -10.78
N GLU A 301 0.90 -17.56 -9.67
CA GLU A 301 0.06 -17.98 -8.55
C GLU A 301 -1.09 -17.01 -8.36
N LEU A 302 -2.30 -17.55 -8.26
CA LEU A 302 -3.51 -16.78 -8.02
C LEU A 302 -4.26 -17.38 -6.84
N ASP A 303 -4.48 -16.57 -5.81
CA ASP A 303 -5.14 -16.97 -4.59
C ASP A 303 -6.54 -16.34 -4.51
N THR A 304 -7.56 -17.17 -4.29
CA THR A 304 -8.95 -16.74 -4.02
C THR A 304 -9.31 -16.89 -2.54
N ASP A 305 -8.33 -16.97 -1.64
CA ASP A 305 -8.52 -17.01 -0.17
C ASP A 305 -9.61 -16.03 0.29
N HIS A 306 -10.50 -16.50 1.16
CA HIS A 306 -11.67 -15.81 1.70
C HIS A 306 -12.81 -15.54 0.71
N PHE A 307 -12.59 -15.62 -0.60
CA PHE A 307 -13.64 -15.47 -1.62
C PHE A 307 -14.35 -16.81 -1.85
N LYS A 308 -15.27 -17.12 -0.93
CA LYS A 308 -15.96 -18.43 -0.88
C LYS A 308 -17.16 -18.55 -1.82
N GLY A 309 -17.86 -17.44 -2.06
CA GLY A 309 -19.08 -17.40 -2.87
C GLY A 309 -19.05 -16.35 -3.98
N ASN A 310 -17.98 -15.58 -4.08
CA ASN A 310 -17.79 -14.45 -4.97
C ASN A 310 -16.38 -14.41 -5.57
N PHE A 311 -15.70 -15.55 -5.64
CA PHE A 311 -14.50 -15.69 -6.47
C PHE A 311 -14.92 -15.65 -7.96
N PRO A 312 -14.03 -15.23 -8.87
CA PRO A 312 -14.33 -15.25 -10.29
C PRO A 312 -14.46 -16.67 -10.80
N ASP A 313 -15.25 -16.84 -11.86
CA ASP A 313 -15.38 -18.14 -12.51
C ASP A 313 -14.04 -18.61 -13.10
N SER A 314 -13.36 -17.69 -13.79
CA SER A 314 -12.09 -17.96 -14.45
C SER A 314 -11.17 -16.74 -14.47
N CYS A 315 -9.89 -17.00 -14.70
CA CYS A 315 -8.91 -15.96 -14.96
C CYS A 315 -8.09 -16.22 -16.22
N SER A 316 -7.52 -15.18 -16.79
CA SER A 316 -6.39 -15.24 -17.73
C SER A 316 -5.35 -14.20 -17.35
N VAL A 317 -4.11 -14.40 -17.77
CA VAL A 317 -3.02 -13.45 -17.54
C VAL A 317 -2.40 -13.05 -18.87
N GLU A 318 -2.28 -11.75 -19.08
CA GLU A 318 -1.67 -11.15 -20.26
C GLU A 318 -0.43 -10.35 -19.84
N VAL A 319 0.54 -10.23 -20.73
CA VAL A 319 1.82 -9.56 -20.45
C VAL A 319 2.27 -8.73 -21.64
N CYS A 320 3.09 -7.73 -21.36
CA CYS A 320 3.81 -6.97 -22.38
C CYS A 320 5.09 -6.36 -21.80
N SER A 321 5.89 -5.75 -22.68
CA SER A 321 7.05 -4.95 -22.31
C SER A 321 6.83 -3.54 -22.82
N LEU A 322 6.78 -2.57 -21.90
CA LEU A 322 6.60 -1.16 -22.21
C LEU A 322 7.79 -0.36 -21.68
N THR A 323 8.22 0.62 -22.47
CA THR A 323 9.05 1.75 -22.02
C THR A 323 8.21 2.72 -21.18
N ALA A 324 8.85 3.65 -20.47
CA ALA A 324 8.15 4.65 -19.66
C ALA A 324 7.19 5.53 -20.50
N GLY A 325 7.56 5.85 -21.75
CA GLY A 325 6.70 6.61 -22.66
C GLY A 325 5.47 5.82 -23.10
N GLU A 326 5.64 4.54 -23.43
CA GLU A 326 4.54 3.65 -23.80
C GLU A 326 3.61 3.36 -22.62
N GLU A 327 4.15 3.20 -21.40
CA GLU A 327 3.36 3.07 -20.17
C GLU A 327 2.45 4.30 -19.96
N ALA A 328 3.01 5.51 -20.11
CA ALA A 328 2.26 6.75 -20.00
C ALA A 328 1.15 6.86 -21.07
N GLN A 329 1.43 6.39 -22.29
CA GLN A 329 0.43 6.33 -23.37
C GLN A 329 -0.66 5.29 -23.07
N SER A 330 -0.31 4.08 -22.65
CA SER A 330 -1.30 3.06 -22.25
C SER A 330 -2.20 3.52 -21.12
N ARG A 331 -1.66 4.28 -20.16
CA ARG A 331 -2.49 4.89 -19.12
C ARG A 331 -3.49 5.92 -19.65
N SER A 332 -3.08 6.77 -20.61
CA SER A 332 -3.98 7.80 -21.17
C SER A 332 -5.11 7.21 -22.01
N THR A 333 -4.92 6.01 -22.57
CA THR A 333 -5.94 5.25 -23.31
C THR A 333 -6.74 4.28 -22.44
N GLY A 334 -6.59 4.31 -21.11
CA GLY A 334 -7.30 3.41 -20.20
C GLY A 334 -6.87 1.94 -20.34
N TRP A 335 -5.61 1.70 -20.71
CA TRP A 335 -5.02 0.37 -20.91
C TRP A 335 -5.62 -0.44 -22.07
N HIS A 336 -6.32 0.23 -22.98
CA HIS A 336 -6.78 -0.35 -24.24
C HIS A 336 -5.67 -0.40 -25.30
N SER A 337 -4.65 0.44 -25.20
CA SER A 337 -3.45 0.35 -26.04
C SER A 337 -2.37 -0.51 -25.37
N GLY A 338 -1.69 -1.32 -26.18
CA GLY A 338 -0.59 -2.18 -25.75
C GLY A 338 -0.66 -3.53 -26.48
N GLU A 339 0.50 -4.02 -26.93
CA GLU A 339 0.63 -5.35 -27.54
C GLU A 339 0.60 -6.44 -26.47
N TRP A 340 -0.55 -6.58 -25.79
CA TRP A 340 -0.77 -7.59 -24.76
C TRP A 340 -0.76 -8.98 -25.37
N GLN A 341 0.09 -9.85 -24.84
CA GLN A 341 0.19 -11.23 -25.26
C GLN A 341 -0.26 -12.15 -24.13
N ILE A 342 -0.90 -13.27 -24.46
CA ILE A 342 -1.42 -14.22 -23.46
C ILE A 342 -0.24 -14.97 -22.82
N LEU A 343 -0.05 -14.78 -21.52
CA LEU A 343 0.87 -15.60 -20.71
C LEU A 343 0.16 -16.86 -20.20
N LEU A 344 -1.02 -16.70 -19.61
CA LEU A 344 -1.86 -17.79 -19.09
C LEU A 344 -3.23 -17.73 -19.79
N PRO A 345 -3.60 -18.73 -20.62
CA PRO A 345 -4.92 -18.79 -21.22
C PRO A 345 -6.01 -18.97 -20.15
N PRO A 346 -7.30 -18.80 -20.49
CA PRO A 346 -8.40 -18.94 -19.51
C PRO A 346 -8.30 -20.23 -18.68
N LYS A 347 -8.35 -20.08 -17.35
CA LYS A 347 -8.35 -21.18 -16.38
C LYS A 347 -9.53 -21.02 -15.43
N LYS A 348 -10.29 -22.09 -15.25
CA LYS A 348 -11.33 -22.20 -14.21
C LYS A 348 -10.70 -22.04 -12.83
N LEU A 349 -11.35 -21.26 -11.97
CA LEU A 349 -10.94 -21.07 -10.58
C LEU A 349 -11.83 -21.86 -9.62
N ARG A 350 -11.35 -21.96 -8.38
CA ARG A 350 -12.07 -22.55 -7.24
C ARG A 350 -12.22 -21.51 -6.14
N ALA A 351 -13.27 -21.66 -5.35
CA ALA A 351 -13.51 -20.89 -4.13
C ALA A 351 -12.39 -21.11 -3.13
N ASP A 352 -11.93 -20.05 -2.46
CA ASP A 352 -11.05 -20.14 -1.28
C ASP A 352 -9.82 -21.04 -1.52
N HIS A 353 -9.13 -20.80 -2.63
CA HIS A 353 -8.14 -21.75 -3.14
C HIS A 353 -6.90 -21.07 -3.72
N HIS A 354 -5.73 -21.66 -3.46
CA HIS A 354 -4.45 -21.25 -4.01
C HIS A 354 -4.14 -21.99 -5.32
N HIS A 355 -4.15 -21.27 -6.44
CA HIS A 355 -3.90 -21.81 -7.77
C HIS A 355 -2.45 -21.55 -8.15
N VAL A 356 -1.72 -22.61 -8.51
CA VAL A 356 -0.33 -22.52 -8.98
C VAL A 356 -0.26 -23.05 -10.41
N PHE A 357 0.06 -22.17 -11.34
CA PHE A 357 0.23 -22.48 -12.75
C PHE A 357 1.73 -22.48 -13.09
N HIS A 358 2.31 -23.66 -13.20
CA HIS A 358 3.71 -23.84 -13.57
C HIS A 358 3.93 -23.60 -15.07
N GLU A 359 5.21 -23.54 -15.45
CA GLU A 359 5.69 -23.25 -16.80
C GLU A 359 4.96 -23.98 -17.93
N ALA A 360 4.58 -25.24 -17.76
CA ALA A 360 3.85 -26.01 -18.78
C ALA A 360 2.45 -25.44 -19.12
N SER A 361 1.91 -24.58 -18.25
CA SER A 361 0.63 -23.89 -18.47
C SER A 361 0.79 -22.51 -19.14
N LEU A 362 2.04 -22.04 -19.33
CA LEU A 362 2.33 -20.71 -19.83
C LEU A 362 2.66 -20.74 -21.32
N CYS A 363 2.14 -19.78 -22.08
CA CYS A 363 2.32 -19.72 -23.54
C CYS A 363 3.61 -19.00 -23.97
N LEU A 364 4.22 -18.21 -23.08
CA LEU A 364 5.29 -17.27 -23.42
C LEU A 364 6.47 -17.42 -22.47
N ARG A 365 7.67 -17.20 -23.03
CA ARG A 365 8.96 -17.27 -22.33
C ARG A 365 9.88 -16.02 -22.48
N PRO A 366 9.53 -14.92 -23.19
CA PRO A 366 10.40 -13.74 -23.20
C PRO A 366 10.32 -12.96 -21.88
N PRO A 367 11.32 -12.11 -21.59
CA PRO A 367 11.21 -11.16 -20.50
C PRO A 367 10.06 -10.16 -20.73
N VAL A 368 9.31 -9.90 -19.67
CA VAL A 368 8.17 -8.97 -19.66
C VAL A 368 8.34 -7.95 -18.53
N SER A 369 7.71 -6.77 -18.65
CA SER A 369 7.74 -5.73 -17.61
C SER A 369 6.37 -5.39 -17.03
N HIS A 370 5.29 -5.78 -17.70
CA HIS A 370 3.92 -5.48 -17.31
C HIS A 370 3.05 -6.74 -17.38
N VAL A 371 2.05 -6.80 -16.50
CA VAL A 371 1.05 -7.86 -16.44
C VAL A 371 -0.35 -7.27 -16.33
N ARG A 372 -1.32 -7.89 -17.01
CA ARG A 372 -2.74 -7.66 -16.80
C ARG A 372 -3.39 -8.97 -16.33
N LEU A 373 -3.92 -8.95 -15.12
CA LEU A 373 -4.83 -9.98 -14.67
C LEU A 373 -6.22 -9.68 -15.23
N VAL A 374 -6.85 -10.70 -15.81
CA VAL A 374 -8.24 -10.64 -16.26
C VAL A 374 -9.03 -11.69 -15.52
N ILE A 375 -10.15 -11.29 -14.91
CA ILE A 375 -11.10 -12.17 -14.23
C ILE A 375 -12.45 -12.13 -14.96
N ARG A 376 -13.18 -13.24 -14.96
CA ARG A 376 -14.47 -13.35 -15.64
C ARG A 376 -15.52 -14.02 -14.75
N PRO A 377 -16.80 -13.57 -14.82
CA PRO A 377 -17.20 -12.25 -15.35
C PRO A 377 -16.73 -11.11 -14.45
N ASP A 378 -16.70 -11.36 -13.14
CA ASP A 378 -16.39 -10.47 -12.02
C ASP A 378 -16.02 -11.34 -10.80
N GLY A 379 -15.72 -10.72 -9.66
CA GLY A 379 -15.50 -11.42 -8.39
C GLY A 379 -14.27 -10.90 -7.66
N GLY A 380 -13.77 -11.72 -6.73
CA GLY A 380 -12.67 -11.32 -5.85
C GLY A 380 -11.44 -12.23 -5.87
N VAL A 381 -10.27 -11.60 -5.84
CA VAL A 381 -8.96 -12.25 -5.81
C VAL A 381 -8.18 -11.72 -4.61
N SER A 382 -7.61 -12.64 -3.84
CA SER A 382 -6.84 -12.34 -2.64
C SER A 382 -5.41 -11.92 -2.99
N ARG A 383 -4.69 -12.74 -3.78
CA ARG A 383 -3.29 -12.48 -4.16
C ARG A 383 -2.98 -12.89 -5.59
N LEU A 384 -2.00 -12.20 -6.16
CA LEU A 384 -1.34 -12.54 -7.43
C LEU A 384 0.17 -12.55 -7.21
N ARG A 385 0.85 -13.61 -7.66
CA ARG A 385 2.31 -13.74 -7.65
C ARG A 385 2.79 -14.10 -9.05
N LEU A 386 3.89 -13.48 -9.47
CA LEU A 386 4.57 -13.84 -10.71
C LEU A 386 6.00 -14.24 -10.38
N ILE A 387 6.18 -15.54 -10.15
CA ILE A 387 7.47 -16.09 -9.81
C ILE A 387 8.27 -16.23 -11.09
N GLY A 388 9.44 -15.62 -11.12
CA GLY A 388 10.28 -15.57 -12.31
C GLY A 388 11.72 -15.26 -12.00
N ARG A 389 12.50 -15.16 -13.06
CA ARG A 389 13.92 -14.79 -13.00
C ARG A 389 14.14 -13.45 -13.66
N LEU A 390 15.13 -12.73 -13.18
CA LEU A 390 15.52 -11.44 -13.74
C LEU A 390 15.87 -11.62 -15.23
N ALA A 391 15.48 -10.65 -16.05
CA ALA A 391 15.95 -10.58 -17.42
C ALA A 391 17.49 -10.50 -17.40
N PRO A 392 18.20 -11.27 -18.24
CA PRO A 392 19.63 -11.08 -18.42
C PRO A 392 19.87 -9.62 -18.82
N THR A 393 20.61 -8.87 -18.01
CA THR A 393 20.97 -7.50 -18.35
C THR A 393 21.81 -7.54 -19.62
N SER A 394 21.30 -7.00 -20.73
CA SER A 394 22.18 -6.61 -21.83
C SER A 394 23.19 -5.60 -21.28
N PRO A 395 24.50 -5.75 -21.53
CA PRO A 395 25.50 -4.83 -21.02
C PRO A 395 25.40 -3.51 -21.80
N ALA A 396 24.58 -2.57 -21.32
CA ALA A 396 24.63 -1.19 -21.75
C ALA A 396 24.16 -0.24 -20.65
N SER A 397 25.01 0.76 -20.41
CA SER A 397 24.89 1.94 -19.54
C SER A 397 25.11 1.74 -18.03
N THR A 398 26.39 1.85 -17.65
CA THR A 398 26.91 2.44 -16.41
C THR A 398 25.97 2.50 -15.21
N ASN A 399 26.24 1.64 -14.21
CA ASN A 399 25.84 1.90 -12.84
C ASN A 399 26.14 3.36 -12.48
N PRO A 400 25.18 4.16 -12.00
CA PRO A 400 25.57 5.29 -11.18
C PRO A 400 26.31 4.71 -9.96
N GLU A 401 27.52 5.21 -9.73
CA GLU A 401 28.30 4.90 -8.54
C GLU A 401 27.41 4.98 -7.29
N ARG A 402 27.64 4.07 -6.35
CA ARG A 402 27.00 4.09 -5.03
C ARG A 402 27.17 5.50 -4.45
N PRO A 403 26.10 6.31 -4.31
CA PRO A 403 26.23 7.61 -3.69
C PRO A 403 26.68 7.37 -2.26
N ALA A 404 27.69 8.12 -1.81
CA ALA A 404 28.02 8.19 -0.39
C ALA A 404 26.75 8.50 0.42
N SER A 405 26.65 7.97 1.64
CA SER A 405 25.49 7.97 2.53
C SER A 405 24.93 9.36 2.91
N LYS A 406 24.42 10.10 1.94
CA LYS A 406 23.72 11.38 2.13
C LYS A 406 22.60 11.47 1.10
N LEU A 407 21.37 11.54 1.62
CA LEU A 407 20.21 12.07 0.92
C LEU A 407 20.50 13.54 0.55
#